data_AF-A0A8J5X6D8-F1
#
_entry.id   AF-A0A8J5X6D8-F1
#
_cell.length_a   1.000
_cell.length_b   1.000
_cell.length_c   1.000
_cell.angle_alpha   90.00
_cell.angle_beta   90.00
_cell.angle_gamma   90.00
#
_symmetry.space_group_name_H-M   'P 1'
#
loop_
_entity.id
_entity.type
_entity.pdbx_description
1 polymer ?
#
loop_
_entity_poly.entity_id
_entity_poly.type
_entity_poly.pdbx_seq_one_letter_code
_entity_poly.pdbx_strand_id
1 'polypeptide(L)'
;MSTEDMRALQLETLKKSLEEYKQRSHDLRDENEALKREREVREGEARQIISFLRHDGERKDELIESLRNSIEQQREMLSREREVERLAAAKKLKESQDAARTLAQQLENDVSQLHKELQALHEFKEDKAKLEAEHEHERRERLEAEENHDETVKQMERKFVEEKAKLQREAKQMLAEIKKNSQEEAVERLDASTKKVLFENRRMAEELRLQVQETDELQKLSRKRDEENRRLRREVQLNEDGLKEYAKQGFRQTREIKDLAAKVKSLEKSLSQVVKEYERKAQLAADAHERRARDLELEASGMRGLLKLKAKELANVKRLAQLILEKRNEVETFLLESIEEVKAHLARERPPAAKVASSAAARRSMLPLITPSDRRAISQLPRSVEEHVDIADLTWADRERVLRLLFAKINNSEPMQHLPPHLLDLQDDANLGSAMAADDFDIGPAVHEGDETFLTTDGLEGGEIRGMSSHGAAAPLA
;
A
#
# COMPACT_ATOMS: atom_id res chain seq x y z
N MET A 1 19.60 101.12 90.70
CA MET A 1 20.04 100.61 89.39
C MET A 1 20.10 101.79 88.44
N SER A 2 21.32 102.11 88.02
CA SER A 2 21.68 103.24 87.17
C SER A 2 21.11 103.02 85.76
N THR A 3 20.94 104.08 84.97
CA THR A 3 20.62 103.99 83.52
C THR A 3 21.61 103.09 82.75
N GLU A 4 22.80 102.84 83.32
CA GLU A 4 23.78 101.87 82.85
C GLU A 4 23.35 100.40 83.01
N ASP A 5 22.66 100.03 84.09
CA ASP A 5 22.21 98.64 84.32
C ASP A 5 21.09 98.25 83.35
N MET A 6 20.20 99.19 83.03
CA MET A 6 19.12 98.99 82.06
C MET A 6 19.69 98.85 80.63
N ARG A 7 20.71 99.64 80.30
CA ARG A 7 21.45 99.54 79.02
C ARG A 7 22.25 98.24 78.93
N ALA A 8 22.82 97.76 80.03
CA ALA A 8 23.54 96.49 80.09
C ALA A 8 22.60 95.28 79.88
N LEU A 9 21.43 95.29 80.52
CA LEU A 9 20.41 94.25 80.33
C LEU A 9 19.85 94.28 78.90
N GLN A 10 19.58 95.47 78.34
CA GLN A 10 19.18 95.63 76.95
C GLN A 10 20.27 95.10 75.99
N LEU A 11 21.54 95.43 76.24
CA LEU A 11 22.68 94.89 75.48
C LEU A 11 22.79 93.37 75.58
N GLU A 12 22.52 92.77 76.75
CA GLU A 12 22.56 91.32 76.94
C GLU A 12 21.41 90.62 76.23
N THR A 13 20.19 91.17 76.28
CA THR A 13 19.04 90.65 75.50
C THR A 13 19.27 90.80 74.00
N LEU A 14 19.86 91.91 73.55
CA LEU A 14 20.24 92.11 72.16
C LEU A 14 21.33 91.14 71.74
N LYS A 15 22.34 90.88 72.57
CA LYS A 15 23.38 89.88 72.32
C LYS A 15 22.82 88.46 72.24
N LYS A 16 21.90 88.07 73.13
CA LYS A 16 21.22 86.78 73.09
C LYS A 16 20.38 86.64 71.82
N SER A 17 19.59 87.66 71.47
CA SER A 17 18.82 87.66 70.21
C SER A 17 19.74 87.61 68.98
N LEU A 18 20.87 88.34 68.98
CA LEU A 18 21.85 88.32 67.90
C LEU A 18 22.49 86.93 67.77
N GLU A 19 22.80 86.27 68.88
CA GLU A 19 23.35 84.92 68.88
C GLU A 19 22.33 83.88 68.40
N GLU A 20 21.07 84.00 68.83
CA GLU A 20 19.96 83.20 68.31
C GLU A 20 19.73 83.44 66.80
N TYR A 21 19.83 84.68 66.33
CA TYR A 21 19.77 85.02 64.90
C TYR A 21 20.95 84.44 64.12
N LYS A 22 22.16 84.45 64.70
CA LYS A 22 23.34 83.83 64.08
C LYS A 22 23.21 82.31 64.02
N GLN A 23 22.73 81.67 65.08
CA GLN A 23 22.45 80.24 65.11
C GLN A 23 21.38 79.87 64.08
N ARG A 24 20.23 80.54 64.06
CA ARG A 24 19.20 80.31 63.02
C ARG A 24 19.73 80.56 61.61
N SER A 25 20.60 81.56 61.41
CA SER A 25 21.22 81.80 60.11
C SER A 25 22.23 80.71 59.71
N HIS A 26 22.91 80.11 60.69
CA HIS A 26 23.79 78.96 60.49
C HIS A 26 22.96 77.71 60.18
N ASP A 27 21.94 77.40 60.98
CA ASP A 27 21.04 76.27 60.78
C ASP A 27 20.33 76.35 59.42
N LEU A 28 19.83 77.53 59.04
CA LEU A 28 19.23 77.74 57.72
C LEU A 28 20.26 77.59 56.58
N ARG A 29 21.53 77.95 56.80
CA ARG A 29 22.59 77.72 55.81
C ARG A 29 22.89 76.23 55.68
N ASP A 30 23.04 75.52 56.79
CA ASP A 30 23.28 74.08 56.81
C ASP A 30 22.11 73.31 56.19
N GLU A 31 20.87 73.68 56.50
CA GLU A 31 19.66 73.11 55.91
C GLU A 31 19.59 73.41 54.40
N ASN A 32 19.91 74.63 53.97
CA ASN A 32 19.94 74.98 52.55
C ASN A 32 21.04 74.22 51.80
N GLU A 33 22.21 74.02 52.41
CA GLU A 33 23.27 73.17 51.87
C GLU A 33 22.86 71.69 51.84
N ALA A 34 22.17 71.18 52.86
CA ALA A 34 21.64 69.82 52.89
C ALA A 34 20.59 69.61 51.80
N LEU A 35 19.64 70.53 51.64
CA LEU A 35 18.64 70.52 50.57
C LEU A 35 19.28 70.61 49.18
N LYS A 36 20.36 71.40 49.02
CA LYS A 36 21.13 71.44 47.76
C LYS A 36 21.78 70.09 47.46
N ARG A 37 22.45 69.47 48.43
CA ARG A 37 23.04 68.13 48.27
C ARG A 37 21.96 67.10 47.93
N GLU A 38 20.83 67.13 48.62
CA GLU A 38 19.72 66.21 48.37
C GLU A 38 19.11 66.42 46.98
N ARG A 39 18.97 67.67 46.55
CA ARG A 39 18.54 68.04 45.19
C ARG A 39 19.54 67.53 44.15
N GLU A 40 20.84 67.70 44.35
CA GLU A 40 21.89 67.22 43.45
C GLU A 40 21.88 65.69 43.32
N VAL A 41 21.69 64.96 44.42
CA VAL A 41 21.56 63.49 44.42
C VAL A 41 20.31 63.08 43.65
N ARG A 42 19.14 63.67 43.94
CA ARG A 42 17.90 63.39 43.19
C ARG A 42 18.02 63.74 41.70
N GLU A 43 18.68 64.83 41.35
CA GLU A 43 18.95 65.21 39.96
C GLU A 43 19.94 64.24 39.30
N GLY A 44 20.90 63.68 40.05
CA GLY A 44 21.80 62.62 39.59
C GLY A 44 21.05 61.32 39.29
N GLU A 45 20.22 60.86 40.22
CA GLU A 45 19.38 59.67 40.06
C GLU A 45 18.37 59.84 38.91
N ALA A 46 17.69 61.00 38.83
CA ALA A 46 16.78 61.31 37.74
C ALA A 46 17.50 61.29 36.38
N ARG A 47 18.72 61.85 36.29
CA ARG A 47 19.54 61.77 35.07
C ARG A 47 19.90 60.33 34.71
N GLN A 48 20.24 59.49 35.68
CA GLN A 48 20.54 58.08 35.44
C GLN A 48 19.32 57.31 34.93
N ILE A 49 18.14 57.52 35.56
CA ILE A 49 16.88 56.90 35.13
C ILE A 49 16.52 57.36 33.71
N ILE A 50 16.63 58.65 33.41
CA ILE A 50 16.36 59.18 32.06
C ILE A 50 17.33 58.58 31.04
N SER A 51 18.62 58.48 31.38
CA SER A 51 19.63 57.86 30.50
C SER A 51 19.30 56.39 30.22
N PHE A 52 18.95 55.64 31.27
CA PHE A 52 18.55 54.24 31.14
C PHE A 52 17.29 54.08 30.26
N LEU A 53 16.24 54.88 30.51
CA LEU A 53 15.00 54.83 29.73
C LEU A 53 15.21 55.23 28.27
N ARG A 54 16.09 56.20 27.99
CA ARG A 54 16.47 56.56 26.62
C ARG A 54 17.16 55.40 25.92
N HIS A 55 18.15 54.80 26.57
CA HIS A 55 18.90 53.69 25.99
C HIS A 55 18.02 52.43 25.80
N ASP A 56 17.11 52.15 26.73
CA ASP A 56 16.12 51.08 26.58
C ASP A 56 15.14 51.38 25.43
N GLY A 57 14.74 52.65 25.26
CA GLY A 57 13.96 53.12 24.12
C GLY A 57 14.67 52.90 22.79
N GLU A 58 15.92 53.35 22.68
CA GLU A 58 16.77 53.16 21.48
C GLU A 58 16.93 51.67 21.12
N ARG A 59 17.22 50.81 22.10
CA ARG A 59 17.32 49.35 21.87
C ARG A 59 16.00 48.75 21.37
N LYS A 60 14.87 49.19 21.92
CA LYS A 60 13.54 48.75 21.48
C LYS A 60 13.22 49.25 20.07
N ASP A 61 13.60 50.49 19.74
CA ASP A 61 13.41 51.05 18.40
C ASP A 61 14.28 50.33 17.36
N GLU A 62 15.55 50.04 17.67
CA GLU A 62 16.44 49.21 16.85
C GLU A 62 15.86 47.80 16.64
N LEU A 63 15.30 47.19 17.70
CA LEU A 63 14.65 45.90 17.59
C LEU A 63 13.39 45.98 16.72
N ILE A 64 12.56 47.01 16.88
CA ILE A 64 11.37 47.23 16.04
C ILE A 64 11.77 47.40 14.58
N GLU A 65 12.84 48.16 14.29
CA GLU A 65 13.33 48.36 12.93
C GLU A 65 13.87 47.07 12.32
N SER A 66 14.66 46.29 13.06
CA SER A 66 15.15 44.98 12.59
C SER A 66 14.01 43.99 12.33
N LEU A 67 12.99 43.96 13.20
CA LEU A 67 11.79 43.12 13.02
C LEU A 67 10.97 43.59 11.81
N ARG A 68 10.80 44.89 11.60
CA ARG A 68 10.13 45.44 10.42
C ARG A 68 10.86 45.06 9.14
N ASN A 69 12.19 45.18 9.12
CA ASN A 69 13.02 44.79 7.98
C ASN A 69 12.92 43.28 7.71
N SER A 70 12.90 42.45 8.76
CA SER A 70 12.72 41.00 8.63
C SER A 70 11.34 40.65 8.06
N ILE A 71 10.27 41.30 8.54
CA ILE A 71 8.91 41.13 8.02
C ILE A 71 8.83 41.54 6.55
N GLU A 72 9.44 42.67 6.17
CA GLU A 72 9.42 43.15 4.79
C GLU A 72 10.19 42.21 3.85
N GLN A 73 11.37 41.74 4.27
CA GLN A 73 12.13 40.73 3.53
C GLN A 73 11.32 39.44 3.34
N GLN A 74 10.63 38.95 4.38
CA GLN A 74 9.77 37.76 4.27
C GLN A 74 8.60 38.00 3.31
N ARG A 75 7.98 39.18 3.34
CA ARG A 75 6.90 39.54 2.41
C ARG A 75 7.38 39.59 0.96
N GLU A 76 8.54 40.18 0.71
CA GLU A 76 9.15 40.19 -0.63
C GLU A 76 9.45 38.78 -1.13
N MET A 77 10.03 37.93 -0.29
CA MET A 77 10.34 36.54 -0.63
C MET A 77 9.07 35.76 -0.97
N LEU A 78 8.03 35.83 -0.14
CA LEU A 78 6.74 35.20 -0.40
C LEU A 78 6.08 35.74 -1.68
N SER A 79 6.21 37.04 -1.95
CA SER A 79 5.70 37.63 -3.20
C SER A 79 6.45 37.09 -4.42
N ARG A 80 7.78 36.95 -4.35
CA ARG A 80 8.58 36.37 -5.43
C ARG A 80 8.25 34.90 -5.65
N GLU A 81 8.13 34.11 -4.59
CA GLU A 81 7.74 32.70 -4.65
C GLU A 81 6.36 32.53 -5.30
N ARG A 82 5.37 33.33 -4.87
CA ARG A 82 4.03 33.33 -5.48
C ARG A 82 4.04 33.71 -6.95
N GLU A 83 4.84 34.70 -7.35
CA GLU A 83 4.97 35.06 -8.77
C GLU A 83 5.63 33.95 -9.59
N VAL A 84 6.67 33.29 -9.06
CA VAL A 84 7.31 32.14 -9.71
C VAL A 84 6.33 30.98 -9.86
N GLU A 85 5.59 30.63 -8.81
CA GLU A 85 4.56 29.59 -8.84
C GLU A 85 3.44 29.94 -9.84
N ARG A 86 2.98 31.18 -9.86
CA ARG A 86 1.97 31.67 -10.81
C ARG A 86 2.45 31.55 -12.25
N LEU A 87 3.68 31.95 -12.53
CA LEU A 87 4.28 31.82 -13.86
C LEU A 87 4.48 30.35 -14.26
N ALA A 88 4.88 29.49 -13.32
CA ALA A 88 5.01 28.05 -13.57
C ALA A 88 3.65 27.40 -13.86
N ALA A 89 2.62 27.74 -13.09
CA ALA A 89 1.25 27.28 -13.32
C ALA A 89 0.71 27.77 -14.66
N ALA A 90 0.94 29.05 -15.01
CA ALA A 90 0.54 29.61 -16.29
C ALA A 90 1.23 28.93 -17.48
N LYS A 91 2.53 28.60 -17.35
CA LYS A 91 3.27 27.83 -18.37
C LYS A 91 2.69 26.42 -18.55
N LYS A 92 2.49 25.68 -17.45
CA LYS A 92 1.90 24.33 -17.49
C LYS A 92 0.49 24.34 -18.10
N LEU A 93 -0.33 25.35 -17.76
CA LEU A 93 -1.66 25.50 -18.34
C LEU A 93 -1.58 25.74 -19.84
N LYS A 94 -0.67 26.60 -20.30
CA LYS A 94 -0.46 26.87 -21.73
C LYS A 94 0.02 25.63 -22.47
N GLU A 95 1.01 24.92 -21.94
CA GLU A 95 1.52 23.67 -22.52
C GLU A 95 0.41 22.62 -22.63
N SER A 96 -0.42 22.46 -21.59
CA SER A 96 -1.58 21.55 -21.62
C SER A 96 -2.64 21.98 -22.64
N GLN A 97 -2.88 23.29 -22.80
CA GLN A 97 -3.81 23.82 -23.80
C GLN A 97 -3.28 23.62 -25.22
N ASP A 98 -2.00 23.86 -25.46
CA ASP A 98 -1.37 23.66 -26.76
C ASP A 98 -1.35 22.17 -27.13
N ALA A 99 -1.06 21.27 -26.19
CA ALA A 99 -1.15 19.82 -26.41
C ALA A 99 -2.58 19.35 -26.72
N ALA A 100 -3.59 19.89 -26.00
CA ALA A 100 -4.99 19.58 -26.28
C ALA A 100 -5.40 20.09 -27.67
N ARG A 101 -4.93 21.28 -28.09
CA ARG A 101 -5.18 21.82 -29.43
C ARG A 101 -4.55 20.98 -30.52
N THR A 102 -3.30 20.53 -30.37
CA THR A 102 -2.66 19.68 -31.36
C THR A 102 -3.35 18.34 -31.48
N LEU A 103 -3.78 17.74 -30.36
CA LEU A 103 -4.53 16.49 -30.37
C LEU A 103 -5.90 16.66 -31.05
N ALA A 104 -6.61 17.75 -30.75
CA ALA A 104 -7.89 18.05 -31.39
C ALA A 104 -7.73 18.21 -32.91
N GLN A 105 -6.68 18.90 -33.35
CA GLN A 105 -6.40 19.06 -34.78
C GLN A 105 -6.00 17.75 -35.46
N GLN A 106 -5.26 16.86 -34.77
CA GLN A 106 -4.96 15.52 -35.27
C GLN A 106 -6.24 14.69 -35.44
N LEU A 107 -7.11 14.66 -34.42
CA LEU A 107 -8.37 13.93 -34.50
C LEU A 107 -9.29 14.47 -35.61
N GLU A 108 -9.33 15.79 -35.81
CA GLU A 108 -10.10 16.40 -36.89
C GLU A 108 -9.56 16.00 -38.27
N ASN A 109 -8.24 15.94 -38.44
CA ASN A 109 -7.60 15.45 -39.66
C ASN A 109 -7.91 13.97 -39.91
N ASP A 110 -7.83 13.13 -38.87
CA ASP A 110 -8.09 11.70 -38.97
C ASP A 110 -9.56 11.43 -39.33
N VAL A 111 -10.49 12.15 -38.69
CA VAL A 111 -11.92 12.10 -39.03
C VAL A 111 -12.15 12.53 -40.49
N SER A 112 -11.48 13.58 -40.95
CA SER A 112 -11.57 14.01 -42.35
C SER A 112 -11.03 12.96 -43.34
N GLN A 113 -9.92 12.29 -43.00
CA GLN A 113 -9.36 11.21 -43.82
C GLN A 113 -10.29 10.00 -43.86
N LEU A 114 -10.78 9.54 -42.72
CA LEU A 114 -11.74 8.43 -42.63
C LEU A 114 -13.02 8.74 -43.40
N HIS A 115 -13.50 9.99 -43.37
CA HIS A 115 -14.67 10.38 -44.16
C HIS A 115 -14.42 10.28 -45.67
N LYS A 116 -13.24 10.71 -46.14
CA LYS A 116 -12.84 10.57 -47.55
C LYS A 116 -12.70 9.11 -47.97
N GLU A 117 -12.10 8.28 -47.13
CA GLU A 117 -11.98 6.83 -47.39
C GLU A 117 -13.36 6.16 -47.45
N LEU A 118 -14.27 6.52 -46.55
CA LEU A 118 -15.63 6.00 -46.53
C LEU A 118 -16.40 6.42 -47.79
N GLN A 119 -16.26 7.68 -48.23
CA GLN A 119 -16.84 8.14 -49.49
C GLN A 119 -16.27 7.37 -50.68
N ALA A 120 -14.95 7.20 -50.77
CA ALA A 120 -14.32 6.43 -51.84
C ALA A 120 -14.77 4.95 -51.84
N LEU A 121 -14.95 4.35 -50.67
CA LEU A 121 -15.49 3.00 -50.52
C LEU A 121 -16.95 2.92 -50.99
N HIS A 122 -17.74 3.96 -50.74
CA HIS A 122 -19.13 4.03 -51.19
C HIS A 122 -19.20 4.11 -52.72
N GLU A 123 -18.43 5.01 -53.33
CA GLU A 123 -18.29 5.13 -54.79
C GLU A 123 -17.83 3.80 -55.41
N PHE A 124 -16.82 3.16 -54.82
CA PHE A 124 -16.35 1.84 -55.26
C PHE A 124 -17.45 0.76 -55.18
N LYS A 125 -18.27 0.76 -54.11
CA LYS A 125 -19.37 -0.19 -53.97
C LYS A 125 -20.46 0.04 -55.02
N GLU A 126 -20.80 1.29 -55.32
CA GLU A 126 -21.76 1.62 -56.37
C GLU A 126 -21.25 1.19 -57.74
N ASP A 127 -19.99 1.47 -58.06
CA ASP A 127 -19.40 1.11 -59.35
C ASP A 127 -19.21 -0.40 -59.48
N LYS A 128 -18.84 -1.07 -58.39
CA LYS A 128 -18.80 -2.54 -58.35
C LYS A 128 -20.17 -3.13 -58.64
N ALA A 129 -21.24 -2.62 -58.02
CA ALA A 129 -22.60 -3.11 -58.26
C ALA A 129 -23.05 -2.88 -59.72
N LYS A 130 -22.69 -1.74 -60.32
CA LYS A 130 -22.96 -1.48 -61.75
C LYS A 130 -22.22 -2.47 -62.65
N LEU A 131 -20.91 -2.66 -62.42
CA LEU A 131 -20.10 -3.60 -63.21
C LEU A 131 -20.56 -5.05 -63.06
N GLU A 132 -20.96 -5.45 -61.86
CA GLU A 132 -21.52 -6.79 -61.62
C GLU A 132 -22.85 -6.97 -62.38
N ALA A 133 -23.73 -5.97 -62.37
CA ALA A 133 -24.98 -6.00 -63.13
C ALA A 133 -24.75 -6.04 -64.65
N GLU A 134 -23.77 -5.28 -65.16
CA GLU A 134 -23.35 -5.32 -66.57
C GLU A 134 -22.80 -6.69 -66.96
N HIS A 135 -21.93 -7.28 -66.13
CA HIS A 135 -21.40 -8.62 -66.38
C HIS A 135 -22.48 -9.70 -66.34
N GLU A 136 -23.44 -9.62 -65.42
CA GLU A 136 -24.58 -10.54 -65.40
C GLU A 136 -25.46 -10.39 -66.64
N HIS A 137 -25.67 -9.16 -67.11
CA HIS A 137 -26.40 -8.89 -68.35
C HIS A 137 -25.69 -9.51 -69.56
N GLU A 138 -24.40 -9.20 -69.76
CA GLU A 138 -23.62 -9.79 -70.85
C GLU A 138 -23.56 -11.32 -70.77
N ARG A 139 -23.48 -11.88 -69.56
CA ARG A 139 -23.49 -13.34 -69.37
C ARG A 139 -24.82 -13.94 -69.83
N ARG A 140 -25.94 -13.30 -69.51
CA ARG A 140 -27.28 -13.72 -69.97
C ARG A 140 -27.37 -13.63 -71.50
N GLU A 141 -26.96 -12.52 -72.09
CA GLU A 141 -26.95 -12.36 -73.56
C GLU A 141 -26.05 -13.40 -74.25
N ARG A 142 -24.88 -13.72 -73.69
CA ARG A 142 -24.01 -14.77 -74.24
C ARG A 142 -24.67 -16.15 -74.18
N LEU A 143 -25.34 -16.49 -73.08
CA LEU A 143 -26.06 -17.76 -72.96
C LEU A 143 -27.20 -17.86 -73.97
N GLU A 144 -28.02 -16.82 -74.10
CA GLU A 144 -29.10 -16.77 -75.10
C GLU A 144 -28.54 -16.88 -76.52
N ALA A 145 -27.43 -16.21 -76.82
CA ALA A 145 -26.78 -16.30 -78.13
C ALA A 145 -26.21 -17.70 -78.40
N GLU A 146 -25.62 -18.35 -77.39
CA GLU A 146 -25.12 -19.72 -77.48
C GLU A 146 -26.26 -20.71 -77.70
N GLU A 147 -27.35 -20.62 -76.93
CA GLU A 147 -28.55 -21.46 -77.12
C GLU A 147 -29.14 -21.31 -78.52
N ASN A 148 -29.31 -20.07 -78.99
CA ASN A 148 -29.78 -19.79 -80.34
C ASN A 148 -28.85 -20.37 -81.40
N HIS A 149 -27.52 -20.21 -81.23
CA HIS A 149 -26.55 -20.79 -82.14
C HIS A 149 -26.63 -22.32 -82.15
N ASP A 150 -26.68 -22.95 -80.98
CA ASP A 150 -26.81 -24.39 -80.79
C ASP A 150 -28.05 -24.95 -81.48
N GLU A 151 -29.19 -24.26 -81.36
CA GLU A 151 -30.42 -24.61 -82.07
C GLU A 151 -30.26 -24.49 -83.58
N THR A 152 -29.62 -23.42 -84.07
CA THR A 152 -29.37 -23.27 -85.51
C THR A 152 -28.45 -24.37 -86.05
N VAL A 153 -27.41 -24.74 -85.31
CA VAL A 153 -26.49 -25.84 -85.67
C VAL A 153 -27.26 -27.16 -85.69
N LYS A 154 -28.03 -27.49 -84.65
CA LYS A 154 -28.86 -28.71 -84.60
C LYS A 154 -29.84 -28.77 -85.78
N GLN A 155 -30.46 -27.66 -86.16
CA GLN A 155 -31.35 -27.61 -87.32
C GLN A 155 -30.59 -27.83 -88.64
N MET A 156 -29.42 -27.23 -88.80
CA MET A 156 -28.57 -27.42 -89.98
C MET A 156 -28.07 -28.87 -90.08
N GLU A 157 -27.60 -29.46 -88.97
CA GLU A 157 -27.17 -30.85 -88.91
C GLU A 157 -28.29 -31.82 -89.28
N ARG A 158 -29.51 -31.60 -88.77
CA ARG A 158 -30.69 -32.40 -89.15
C ARG A 158 -30.93 -32.35 -90.66
N LYS A 159 -30.95 -31.16 -91.25
CA LYS A 159 -31.10 -30.97 -92.70
C LYS A 159 -29.98 -31.68 -93.48
N PHE A 160 -28.72 -31.53 -93.06
CA PHE A 160 -27.58 -32.19 -93.71
C PHE A 160 -27.64 -33.71 -93.60
N VAL A 161 -28.05 -34.26 -92.46
CA VAL A 161 -28.19 -35.71 -92.28
C VAL A 161 -29.32 -36.24 -93.16
N GLU A 162 -30.45 -35.55 -93.23
CA GLU A 162 -31.58 -35.92 -94.09
C GLU A 162 -31.18 -35.92 -95.58
N GLU A 163 -30.53 -34.86 -96.06
CA GLU A 163 -30.05 -34.77 -97.44
C GLU A 163 -28.98 -35.81 -97.74
N LYS A 164 -28.00 -36.00 -96.84
CA LYS A 164 -26.96 -37.02 -96.98
C LYS A 164 -27.56 -38.42 -97.02
N ALA A 165 -28.57 -38.71 -96.17
CA ALA A 165 -29.25 -40.00 -96.16
C ALA A 165 -30.05 -40.22 -97.45
N LYS A 166 -30.67 -39.17 -98.01
CA LYS A 166 -31.36 -39.21 -99.30
C LYS A 166 -30.39 -39.50 -100.44
N LEU A 167 -29.31 -38.73 -100.56
CA LEU A 167 -28.25 -38.92 -101.57
C LEU A 167 -27.59 -40.30 -101.44
N GLN A 168 -27.31 -40.76 -100.21
CA GLN A 168 -26.78 -42.10 -99.99
C GLN A 168 -27.76 -43.20 -100.38
N ARG A 169 -29.07 -43.02 -100.15
CA ARG A 169 -30.09 -43.98 -100.60
C ARG A 169 -30.11 -44.06 -102.12
N GLU A 170 -30.11 -42.92 -102.81
CA GLU A 170 -30.07 -42.84 -104.28
C GLU A 170 -28.79 -43.49 -104.84
N ALA A 171 -27.62 -43.14 -104.29
CA ALA A 171 -26.34 -43.73 -104.70
C ALA A 171 -26.26 -45.23 -104.41
N LYS A 172 -26.78 -45.70 -103.26
CA LYS A 172 -26.84 -47.13 -102.92
C LYS A 172 -27.78 -47.89 -103.84
N GLN A 173 -28.92 -47.31 -104.21
CA GLN A 173 -29.85 -47.92 -105.17
C GLN A 173 -29.17 -48.08 -106.53
N MET A 174 -28.55 -47.02 -107.04
CA MET A 174 -27.81 -47.07 -108.31
C MET A 174 -26.67 -48.09 -108.27
N LEU A 175 -25.87 -48.10 -107.20
CA LEU A 175 -24.79 -49.06 -107.03
C LEU A 175 -25.30 -50.50 -106.89
N ALA A 176 -26.41 -50.71 -106.19
CA ALA A 176 -27.03 -52.04 -106.05
C ALA A 176 -27.54 -52.54 -107.40
N GLU A 177 -28.10 -51.66 -108.22
CA GLU A 177 -28.55 -51.97 -109.58
C GLU A 177 -27.38 -52.34 -110.49
N ILE A 178 -26.30 -51.54 -110.49
CA ILE A 178 -25.06 -51.84 -111.21
C ILE A 178 -24.41 -53.15 -110.71
N LYS A 179 -24.33 -53.34 -109.39
CA LYS A 179 -23.77 -54.56 -108.79
C LYS A 179 -24.60 -55.79 -109.11
N LYS A 180 -25.93 -55.70 -109.05
CA LYS A 180 -26.83 -56.81 -109.39
C LYS A 180 -26.60 -57.20 -110.85
N ASN A 181 -26.62 -56.24 -111.77
CA ASN A 181 -26.39 -56.49 -113.18
C ASN A 181 -24.97 -57.08 -113.44
N SER A 182 -23.95 -56.54 -112.78
CA SER A 182 -22.57 -57.02 -112.89
C SER A 182 -22.33 -58.39 -112.23
N GLN A 183 -22.95 -58.66 -111.08
CA GLN A 183 -22.85 -59.93 -110.36
C GLN A 183 -23.64 -61.02 -111.06
N GLU A 184 -24.82 -60.72 -111.62
CA GLU A 184 -25.58 -61.64 -112.47
C GLU A 184 -24.73 -62.01 -113.70
N GLU A 185 -24.13 -61.02 -114.37
CA GLU A 185 -23.25 -61.26 -115.53
C GLU A 185 -21.95 -62.00 -115.17
N ALA A 186 -21.38 -61.74 -113.98
CA ALA A 186 -20.17 -62.44 -113.50
C ALA A 186 -20.49 -63.87 -113.03
N VAL A 187 -21.59 -64.11 -112.30
CA VAL A 187 -21.97 -65.44 -111.81
C VAL A 187 -22.34 -66.38 -112.97
N GLU A 188 -22.92 -65.85 -114.04
CA GLU A 188 -23.16 -66.58 -115.30
C GLU A 188 -21.85 -66.98 -116.01
N ARG A 189 -20.75 -66.24 -115.81
CA ARG A 189 -19.44 -66.49 -116.43
C ARG A 189 -18.43 -67.20 -115.54
N LEU A 190 -18.75 -67.52 -114.28
CA LEU A 190 -17.78 -68.07 -113.33
C LEU A 190 -17.80 -69.61 -113.22
N ASP A 191 -16.64 -70.21 -113.48
CA ASP A 191 -16.36 -71.64 -113.33
C ASP A 191 -16.37 -72.11 -111.85
N ALA A 192 -16.60 -73.41 -111.64
CA ALA A 192 -16.74 -74.03 -110.32
C ALA A 192 -15.52 -73.82 -109.39
N SER A 193 -14.30 -73.73 -109.94
CA SER A 193 -13.07 -73.45 -109.19
C SER A 193 -13.09 -72.07 -108.54
N THR A 194 -13.52 -71.05 -109.29
CA THR A 194 -13.59 -69.67 -108.79
C THR A 194 -14.67 -69.51 -107.72
N LYS A 195 -15.78 -70.25 -107.83
CA LYS A 195 -16.82 -70.31 -106.78
C LYS A 195 -16.27 -70.90 -105.48
N LYS A 196 -15.37 -71.89 -105.55
CA LYS A 196 -14.69 -72.46 -104.36
C LYS A 196 -13.72 -71.46 -103.72
N VAL A 197 -12.90 -70.77 -104.51
CA VAL A 197 -12.00 -69.71 -104.00
C VAL A 197 -12.76 -68.57 -103.33
N LEU A 198 -13.94 -68.19 -103.85
CA LEU A 198 -14.80 -67.19 -103.22
C LEU A 198 -15.35 -67.66 -101.86
N PHE A 199 -15.70 -68.94 -101.73
CA PHE A 199 -16.13 -69.51 -100.46
C PHE A 199 -14.99 -69.51 -99.42
N GLU A 200 -13.78 -69.90 -99.82
CA GLU A 200 -12.60 -69.87 -98.95
C GLU A 200 -12.24 -68.44 -98.55
N ASN A 201 -12.28 -67.47 -99.47
CA ASN A 201 -12.09 -66.05 -99.15
C ASN A 201 -13.15 -65.52 -98.19
N ARG A 202 -14.41 -65.96 -98.33
CA ARG A 202 -15.47 -65.59 -97.39
C ARG A 202 -15.19 -66.15 -95.99
N ARG A 203 -14.77 -67.41 -95.89
CA ARG A 203 -14.39 -68.02 -94.61
C ARG A 203 -13.21 -67.28 -93.96
N MET A 204 -12.17 -66.96 -94.74
CA MET A 204 -11.02 -66.19 -94.25
C MET A 204 -11.40 -64.76 -93.82
N ALA A 205 -12.32 -64.11 -94.53
CA ALA A 205 -12.81 -62.78 -94.15
C ALA A 205 -13.62 -62.81 -92.84
N GLU A 206 -14.41 -63.87 -92.62
CA GLU A 206 -15.12 -64.08 -91.35
C GLU A 206 -14.14 -64.33 -90.19
N GLU A 207 -13.10 -65.13 -90.41
CA GLU A 207 -12.04 -65.38 -89.43
C GLU A 207 -11.23 -64.11 -89.09
N LEU A 208 -10.84 -63.33 -90.10
CA LEU A 208 -10.17 -62.04 -89.91
C LEU A 208 -11.04 -61.06 -89.12
N ARG A 209 -12.35 -61.03 -89.39
CA ARG A 209 -13.28 -60.17 -88.65
C ARG A 209 -13.33 -60.53 -87.17
N LEU A 210 -13.37 -61.83 -86.84
CA LEU A 210 -13.34 -62.29 -85.45
C LEU A 210 -12.04 -61.90 -84.77
N GLN A 211 -10.89 -62.08 -85.43
CA GLN A 211 -9.59 -61.66 -84.89
C GLN A 211 -9.52 -60.15 -84.66
N VAL A 212 -10.02 -59.34 -85.59
CA VAL A 212 -10.08 -57.88 -85.42
C VAL A 212 -10.93 -57.51 -84.19
N GLN A 213 -12.10 -58.13 -84.03
CA GLN A 213 -12.96 -57.91 -82.87
C GLN A 213 -12.25 -58.28 -81.55
N GLU A 214 -11.56 -59.42 -81.51
CA GLU A 214 -10.78 -59.82 -80.34
C GLU A 214 -9.63 -58.84 -80.05
N THR A 215 -8.92 -58.37 -81.08
CA THR A 215 -7.88 -57.35 -80.89
C THR A 215 -8.43 -56.02 -80.38
N ASP A 216 -9.61 -55.59 -80.85
CA ASP A 216 -10.27 -54.38 -80.36
C ASP A 216 -10.69 -54.51 -78.89
N GLU A 217 -11.19 -55.69 -78.48
CA GLU A 217 -11.54 -55.99 -77.09
C GLU A 217 -10.30 -56.00 -76.20
N LEU A 218 -9.22 -56.64 -76.64
CA LEU A 218 -7.94 -56.64 -75.93
C LEU A 218 -7.35 -55.23 -75.82
N GLN A 219 -7.44 -54.41 -76.87
CA GLN A 219 -7.01 -53.01 -76.82
C GLN A 219 -7.85 -52.18 -75.83
N LYS A 220 -9.18 -52.38 -75.79
CA LYS A 220 -10.04 -51.70 -74.81
C LYS A 220 -9.68 -52.11 -73.39
N LEU A 221 -9.43 -53.39 -73.14
CA LEU A 221 -9.00 -53.89 -71.83
C LEU A 221 -7.63 -53.33 -71.43
N SER A 222 -6.67 -53.29 -72.36
CA SER A 222 -5.35 -52.70 -72.15
C SER A 222 -5.46 -51.23 -71.75
N ARG A 223 -6.25 -50.43 -72.50
CA ARG A 223 -6.50 -49.01 -72.18
C ARG A 223 -7.14 -48.83 -70.80
N LYS A 224 -8.14 -49.64 -70.44
CA LYS A 224 -8.77 -49.60 -69.11
C LYS A 224 -7.75 -49.91 -68.00
N ARG A 225 -6.93 -50.94 -68.18
CA ARG A 225 -5.87 -51.30 -67.22
C ARG A 225 -4.82 -50.19 -67.09
N ASP A 226 -4.45 -49.53 -68.19
CA ASP A 226 -3.52 -48.40 -68.16
C ASP A 226 -4.12 -47.18 -67.42
N GLU A 227 -5.39 -46.88 -67.63
CA GLU A 227 -6.11 -45.82 -66.91
C GLU A 227 -6.19 -46.11 -65.40
N GLU A 228 -6.52 -47.35 -65.02
CA GLU A 228 -6.50 -47.79 -63.62
C GLU A 228 -5.09 -47.70 -63.02
N ASN A 229 -4.05 -48.13 -63.75
CA ASN A 229 -2.67 -48.06 -63.28
C ASN A 229 -2.23 -46.61 -63.06
N ARG A 230 -2.59 -45.69 -63.98
CA ARG A 230 -2.35 -44.25 -63.82
C ARG A 230 -3.10 -43.69 -62.62
N ARG A 231 -4.35 -44.08 -62.41
CA ARG A 231 -5.16 -43.66 -61.25
C ARG A 231 -4.52 -44.13 -59.95
N LEU A 232 -4.20 -45.41 -59.83
CA LEU A 232 -3.57 -45.98 -58.64
C LEU A 232 -2.22 -45.34 -58.34
N ARG A 233 -1.40 -45.05 -59.36
CA ARG A 233 -0.14 -44.31 -59.19
C ARG A 233 -0.35 -42.92 -58.60
N ARG A 234 -1.37 -42.19 -59.06
CA ARG A 234 -1.72 -40.88 -58.49
C ARG A 234 -2.21 -41.01 -57.06
N GLU A 235 -3.05 -42.00 -56.76
CA GLU A 235 -3.53 -42.26 -55.40
C GLU A 235 -2.38 -42.61 -54.44
N VAL A 236 -1.43 -43.45 -54.87
CA VAL A 236 -0.21 -43.75 -54.09
C VAL A 236 0.61 -42.49 -53.85
N GLN A 237 0.84 -41.67 -54.88
CA GLN A 237 1.60 -40.43 -54.74
C GLN A 237 0.92 -39.44 -53.78
N LEU A 238 -0.40 -39.26 -53.90
CA LEU A 238 -1.17 -38.40 -52.98
C LEU A 238 -1.10 -38.92 -51.54
N ASN A 239 -1.19 -40.23 -51.35
CA ASN A 239 -1.05 -40.85 -50.03
C ASN A 239 0.36 -40.66 -49.46
N GLU A 240 1.41 -40.83 -50.27
CA GLU A 240 2.80 -40.57 -49.85
C GLU A 240 3.02 -39.11 -49.44
N ASP A 241 2.47 -38.16 -50.20
CA ASP A 241 2.58 -36.73 -49.87
C ASP A 241 1.76 -36.38 -48.61
N GLY A 242 0.57 -36.97 -48.44
CA GLY A 242 -0.21 -36.88 -47.21
C GLY A 242 0.55 -37.42 -46.00
N LEU A 243 1.18 -38.60 -46.12
CA LEU A 243 2.00 -39.19 -45.06
C LEU A 243 3.20 -38.30 -44.70
N LYS A 244 3.86 -37.66 -45.68
CA LYS A 244 4.94 -36.70 -45.43
C LYS A 244 4.44 -35.49 -44.65
N GLU A 245 3.28 -34.94 -44.99
CA GLU A 245 2.69 -33.81 -44.26
C GLU A 245 2.28 -34.22 -42.84
N TYR A 246 1.67 -35.39 -42.64
CA TYR A 246 1.39 -35.92 -41.30
C TYR A 246 2.67 -36.13 -40.48
N ALA A 247 3.74 -36.63 -41.09
CA ALA A 247 5.04 -36.76 -40.42
C ALA A 247 5.63 -35.39 -40.02
N LYS A 248 5.54 -34.38 -40.90
CA LYS A 248 5.97 -33.01 -40.59
C LYS A 248 5.14 -32.40 -39.47
N GLN A 249 3.82 -32.57 -39.49
CA GLN A 249 2.91 -32.11 -38.43
C GLN A 249 3.24 -32.80 -37.11
N GLY A 250 3.44 -34.13 -37.12
CA GLY A 250 3.84 -34.88 -35.94
C GLY A 250 5.18 -34.41 -35.37
N PHE A 251 6.15 -34.06 -36.22
CA PHE A 251 7.42 -33.47 -35.77
C PHE A 251 7.24 -32.10 -35.11
N ARG A 252 6.40 -31.23 -35.69
CA ARG A 252 6.07 -29.92 -35.10
C ARG A 252 5.39 -30.06 -33.74
N GLN A 253 4.35 -30.89 -33.66
CA GLN A 253 3.65 -31.19 -32.42
C GLN A 253 4.58 -31.78 -31.36
N THR A 254 5.45 -32.73 -31.75
CA THR A 254 6.44 -33.32 -30.82
C THR A 254 7.42 -32.26 -30.30
N ARG A 255 7.82 -31.30 -31.14
CA ARG A 255 8.68 -30.19 -30.72
C ARG A 255 7.94 -29.24 -29.77
N GLU A 256 6.71 -28.85 -30.09
CA GLU A 256 5.87 -28.02 -29.23
C GLU A 256 5.63 -28.68 -27.87
N ILE A 257 5.34 -29.98 -27.85
CA ILE A 257 5.20 -30.77 -26.60
C ILE A 257 6.50 -30.73 -25.79
N LYS A 258 7.67 -30.88 -26.44
CA LYS A 258 8.97 -30.80 -25.75
C LYS A 258 9.22 -29.41 -25.17
N ASP A 259 8.94 -28.35 -25.92
CA ASP A 259 9.12 -26.97 -25.49
C ASP A 259 8.18 -26.62 -24.33
N LEU A 260 6.90 -27.04 -24.41
CA LEU A 260 5.92 -26.90 -23.33
C LEU A 260 6.34 -27.71 -22.10
N ALA A 261 6.79 -28.95 -22.25
CA ALA A 261 7.27 -29.77 -21.14
C ALA A 261 8.49 -29.14 -20.45
N ALA A 262 9.42 -28.56 -21.21
CA ALA A 262 10.55 -27.82 -20.65
C ALA A 262 10.09 -26.58 -19.86
N LYS A 263 9.09 -25.85 -20.37
CA LYS A 263 8.49 -24.70 -19.69
C LYS A 263 7.79 -25.10 -18.40
N VAL A 264 6.97 -26.16 -18.43
CA VAL A 264 6.32 -26.73 -17.24
C VAL A 264 7.36 -27.09 -16.20
N LYS A 265 8.41 -27.83 -16.57
CA LYS A 265 9.49 -28.20 -15.64
C LYS A 265 10.21 -26.98 -15.04
N SER A 266 10.41 -25.92 -15.82
CA SER A 266 10.99 -24.67 -15.32
C SER A 266 10.08 -23.97 -14.30
N LEU A 267 8.78 -23.91 -14.60
CA LEU A 267 7.77 -23.33 -13.71
C LEU A 267 7.58 -24.15 -12.44
N GLU A 268 7.61 -25.48 -12.52
CA GLU A 268 7.59 -26.37 -11.35
C GLU A 268 8.81 -26.14 -10.46
N LYS A 269 9.99 -25.92 -11.06
CA LYS A 269 11.21 -25.61 -10.32
C LYS A 269 11.14 -24.25 -9.63
N SER A 270 10.65 -23.21 -10.31
CA SER A 270 10.50 -21.89 -9.70
C SER A 270 9.43 -21.91 -8.60
N LEU A 271 8.30 -22.57 -8.83
CA LEU A 271 7.26 -22.74 -7.82
C LEU A 271 7.79 -23.50 -6.59
N SER A 272 8.51 -24.60 -6.80
CA SER A 272 9.13 -25.37 -5.71
C SER A 272 10.12 -24.51 -4.91
N GLN A 273 10.87 -23.62 -5.57
CA GLN A 273 11.76 -22.70 -4.89
C GLN A 273 10.98 -21.68 -4.07
N VAL A 274 9.94 -21.08 -4.63
CA VAL A 274 9.08 -20.11 -3.93
C VAL A 274 8.41 -20.76 -2.72
N VAL A 275 7.87 -21.98 -2.86
CA VAL A 275 7.28 -22.74 -1.74
C VAL A 275 8.30 -22.97 -0.63
N LYS A 276 9.53 -23.42 -0.96
CA LYS A 276 10.61 -23.59 0.03
C LYS A 276 10.98 -22.28 0.72
N GLU A 277 11.01 -21.17 -0.01
CA GLU A 277 11.30 -19.85 0.55
C GLU A 277 10.18 -19.39 1.48
N TYR A 278 8.91 -19.65 1.14
CA TYR A 278 7.76 -19.38 2.00
C TYR A 278 7.77 -20.24 3.26
N GLU A 279 8.00 -21.55 3.14
CA GLU A 279 8.13 -22.44 4.30
C GLU A 279 9.25 -21.99 5.24
N ARG A 280 10.41 -21.61 4.69
CA ARG A 280 11.52 -21.05 5.48
C ARG A 280 11.14 -19.74 6.18
N LYS A 281 10.46 -18.82 5.48
CA LYS A 281 9.97 -17.57 6.07
C LYS A 281 8.95 -17.83 7.18
N ALA A 282 8.03 -18.76 6.97
CA ALA A 282 7.03 -19.17 7.95
C ALA A 282 7.68 -19.80 9.19
N GLN A 283 8.68 -20.67 9.01
CA GLN A 283 9.45 -21.24 10.11
C GLN A 283 10.19 -20.14 10.91
N LEU A 284 10.88 -19.22 10.23
CA LEU A 284 11.57 -18.12 10.92
C LEU A 284 10.59 -17.20 11.67
N ALA A 285 9.42 -16.94 11.10
CA ALA A 285 8.38 -16.18 11.78
C ALA A 285 7.87 -16.94 13.02
N ALA A 286 7.59 -18.24 12.89
CA ALA A 286 7.18 -19.10 14.01
C ALA A 286 8.24 -19.10 15.13
N ASP A 287 9.52 -19.28 14.81
CA ASP A 287 10.62 -19.24 15.77
C ASP A 287 10.72 -17.87 16.46
N ALA A 288 10.53 -16.78 15.72
CA ALA A 288 10.53 -15.43 16.27
C ALA A 288 9.35 -15.20 17.22
N HIS A 289 8.15 -15.67 16.85
CA HIS A 289 6.97 -15.63 17.70
C HIS A 289 7.16 -16.47 18.97
N GLU A 290 7.75 -17.66 18.85
CA GLU A 290 8.03 -18.53 19.99
C GLU A 290 9.04 -17.89 20.95
N ARG A 291 10.11 -17.27 20.43
CA ARG A 291 11.07 -16.51 21.26
C ARG A 291 10.39 -15.34 21.99
N ARG A 292 9.61 -14.53 21.29
CA ARG A 292 8.86 -13.42 21.91
C ARG A 292 7.89 -13.92 22.97
N ALA A 293 7.21 -15.03 22.73
CA ALA A 293 6.31 -15.64 23.71
C ALA A 293 7.08 -16.05 24.98
N ARG A 294 8.25 -16.70 24.83
CA ARG A 294 9.13 -17.05 25.95
C ARG A 294 9.62 -15.81 26.72
N ASP A 295 10.03 -14.75 26.01
CA ASP A 295 10.50 -13.51 26.63
C ASP A 295 9.38 -12.85 27.45
N LEU A 296 8.17 -12.74 26.88
CA LEU A 296 6.98 -12.23 27.58
C LEU A 296 6.58 -13.10 28.77
N GLU A 297 6.71 -14.42 28.67
CA GLU A 297 6.47 -15.33 29.79
C GLU A 297 7.47 -15.10 30.93
N LEU A 298 8.75 -14.91 30.62
CA LEU A 298 9.79 -14.59 31.59
C LEU A 298 9.50 -13.24 32.26
N GLU A 299 9.17 -12.20 31.49
CA GLU A 299 8.79 -10.88 32.02
C GLU A 299 7.55 -10.98 32.91
N ALA A 300 6.50 -11.66 32.46
CA ALA A 300 5.29 -11.88 33.25
C ALA A 300 5.58 -12.68 34.54
N SER A 301 6.51 -13.64 34.50
CA SER A 301 6.94 -14.35 35.70
C SER A 301 7.72 -13.44 36.66
N GLY A 302 8.62 -12.60 36.13
CA GLY A 302 9.41 -11.63 36.88
C GLY A 302 8.53 -10.58 37.56
N MET A 303 7.58 -10.00 36.82
CA MET A 303 6.61 -9.04 37.34
C MET A 303 5.72 -9.66 38.43
N ARG A 304 5.27 -10.91 38.23
CA ARG A 304 4.55 -11.65 39.29
C ARG A 304 5.41 -11.88 40.53
N GLY A 305 6.70 -12.15 40.37
CA GLY A 305 7.66 -12.25 41.48
C GLY A 305 7.84 -10.93 42.24
N LEU A 306 8.03 -9.83 41.50
CA LEU A 306 8.17 -8.49 42.06
C LEU A 306 6.91 -8.06 42.81
N LEU A 307 5.73 -8.31 42.25
CA LEU A 307 4.44 -8.06 42.92
C LEU A 307 4.33 -8.84 44.23
N LYS A 308 4.76 -10.11 44.28
CA LYS A 308 4.79 -10.89 45.52
C LYS A 308 5.72 -10.29 46.57
N LEU A 309 6.91 -9.81 46.17
CA LEU A 309 7.83 -9.14 47.09
C LEU A 309 7.25 -7.82 47.61
N LYS A 310 6.70 -6.98 46.71
CA LYS A 310 6.04 -5.72 47.09
C LYS A 310 4.84 -5.95 48.00
N ALA A 311 4.05 -6.99 47.75
CA ALA A 311 2.96 -7.37 48.65
C ALA A 311 3.46 -7.77 50.05
N LYS A 312 4.58 -8.50 50.15
CA LYS A 312 5.22 -8.84 51.43
C LYS A 312 5.76 -7.61 52.15
N GLU A 313 6.43 -6.71 51.43
CA GLU A 313 6.92 -5.43 51.97
C GLU A 313 5.76 -4.59 52.50
N LEU A 314 4.68 -4.45 51.71
CA LEU A 314 3.47 -3.75 52.13
C LEU A 314 2.83 -4.39 53.36
N ALA A 315 2.78 -5.71 53.44
CA ALA A 315 2.30 -6.41 54.64
C ALA A 315 3.20 -6.13 55.86
N ASN A 316 4.53 -6.04 55.66
CA ASN A 316 5.47 -5.68 56.72
C ASN A 316 5.29 -4.23 57.19
N VAL A 317 5.16 -3.30 56.25
CA VAL A 317 4.88 -1.88 56.55
C VAL A 317 3.56 -1.74 57.30
N LYS A 318 2.50 -2.44 56.87
CA LYS A 318 1.21 -2.46 57.58
C LYS A 318 1.36 -2.99 59.01
N ARG A 319 2.10 -4.08 59.22
CA ARG A 319 2.36 -4.65 60.55
C ARG A 319 3.14 -3.67 61.44
N LEU A 320 4.19 -3.05 60.91
CA LEU A 320 5.00 -2.07 61.63
C LEU A 320 4.17 -0.83 61.99
N ALA A 321 3.36 -0.32 61.04
CA ALA A 321 2.45 0.78 61.30
C ALA A 321 1.44 0.42 62.40
N GLN A 322 0.90 -0.81 62.39
CA GLN A 322 0.00 -1.30 63.43
C GLN A 322 0.69 -1.41 64.80
N LEU A 323 1.93 -1.92 64.85
CA LEU A 323 2.71 -1.98 66.08
C LEU A 323 3.03 -0.58 66.63
N ILE A 324 3.35 0.39 65.77
CA ILE A 324 3.55 1.78 66.17
C ILE A 324 2.25 2.37 66.73
N LEU A 325 1.10 2.08 66.12
CA LEU A 325 -0.20 2.51 66.62
C LEU A 325 -0.53 1.88 67.96
N GLU A 326 -0.28 0.59 68.14
CA GLU A 326 -0.45 -0.11 69.42
C GLU A 326 0.45 0.49 70.50
N LYS A 327 1.74 0.69 70.21
CA LYS A 327 2.69 1.32 71.15
C LYS A 327 2.34 2.79 71.45
N ARG A 328 1.86 3.52 70.46
CA ARG A 328 1.33 4.88 70.67
C ARG A 328 0.10 4.85 71.57
N ASN A 329 -0.82 3.92 71.32
CA ASN A 329 -2.03 3.76 72.13
C ASN A 329 -1.65 3.39 73.57
N GLU A 330 -0.71 2.47 73.78
CA GLU A 330 -0.15 2.13 75.11
C GLU A 330 0.39 3.37 75.83
N VAL A 331 1.19 4.21 75.14
CA VAL A 331 1.72 5.46 75.69
C VAL A 331 0.61 6.47 76.00
N GLU A 332 -0.38 6.61 75.12
CA GLU A 332 -1.54 7.48 75.32
C GLU A 332 -2.36 7.02 76.55
N THR A 333 -2.64 5.72 76.68
CA THR A 333 -3.30 5.16 77.88
C THR A 333 -2.45 5.36 79.13
N PHE A 334 -1.15 5.09 79.10
CA PHE A 334 -0.27 5.30 80.25
C PHE A 334 -0.22 6.77 80.69
N LEU A 335 -0.17 7.72 79.75
CA LEU A 335 -0.22 9.14 80.04
C LEU A 335 -1.57 9.54 80.64
N LEU A 336 -2.67 9.03 80.10
CA LEU A 336 -4.01 9.26 80.63
C LEU A 336 -4.15 8.69 82.06
N GLU A 337 -3.73 7.45 82.28
CA GLU A 337 -3.71 6.81 83.60
C GLU A 337 -2.80 7.56 84.58
N SER A 338 -1.61 7.98 84.16
CA SER A 338 -0.70 8.78 85.00
C SER A 338 -1.32 10.14 85.36
N ILE A 339 -2.03 10.79 84.43
CA ILE A 339 -2.76 12.04 84.68
C ILE A 339 -3.96 11.80 85.60
N GLU A 340 -4.70 10.70 85.44
CA GLU A 340 -5.80 10.31 86.31
C GLU A 340 -5.33 9.96 87.72
N GLU A 341 -4.22 9.24 87.87
CA GLU A 341 -3.57 9.00 89.15
C GLU A 341 -3.13 10.31 89.82
N VAL A 342 -2.52 11.24 89.07
CA VAL A 342 -2.17 12.57 89.59
C VAL A 342 -3.42 13.35 90.01
N LYS A 343 -4.48 13.34 89.19
CA LYS A 343 -5.77 13.97 89.54
C LYS A 343 -6.40 13.31 90.78
N ALA A 344 -6.33 11.99 90.90
CA ALA A 344 -6.84 11.24 92.04
C ALA A 344 -6.02 11.50 93.31
N HIS A 345 -4.69 11.63 93.20
CA HIS A 345 -3.80 12.03 94.30
C HIS A 345 -4.06 13.48 94.73
N LEU A 346 -4.24 14.40 93.77
CA LEU A 346 -4.62 15.79 94.03
C LEU A 346 -6.04 15.93 94.61
N ALA A 347 -6.94 15.00 94.27
CA ALA A 347 -8.28 14.92 94.85
C ALA A 347 -8.28 14.30 96.26
N ARG A 348 -7.40 13.31 96.52
CA ARG A 348 -7.16 12.73 97.86
C ARG A 348 -6.51 13.73 98.83
N GLU A 349 -5.71 14.67 98.32
CA GLU A 349 -5.05 15.71 99.12
C GLU A 349 -5.87 16.99 99.32
N ARG A 350 -7.18 17.01 99.02
CA ARG A 350 -8.01 18.21 99.18
C ARG A 350 -9.04 18.10 100.32
N PRO A 351 -8.79 18.69 101.51
CA PRO A 351 -9.84 18.91 102.51
C PRO A 351 -10.77 20.09 102.15
N PRO A 352 -12.06 20.05 102.50
CA PRO A 352 -12.98 21.18 102.31
C PRO A 352 -12.86 22.17 103.48
N ALA A 353 -12.79 23.48 103.18
CA ALA A 353 -12.64 24.62 104.12
C ALA A 353 -11.23 24.74 104.75
N ALA A 354 -10.65 25.91 105.06
CA ALA A 354 -10.93 27.31 104.79
C ALA A 354 -9.62 28.13 104.98
N LYS A 355 -9.43 29.15 104.13
CA LYS A 355 -9.03 30.56 104.41
C LYS A 355 -7.74 30.94 105.19
N VAL A 356 -7.00 31.87 104.55
CA VAL A 356 -6.20 33.03 105.06
C VAL A 356 -4.74 32.74 105.42
N ALA A 357 -3.76 33.15 104.58
CA ALA A 357 -2.91 34.37 104.65
C ALA A 357 -1.91 34.36 105.85
N SER A 358 -0.67 34.83 105.82
CA SER A 358 0.05 35.78 104.97
C SER A 358 1.57 35.72 105.29
N SER A 359 2.38 36.08 104.29
CA SER A 359 3.58 36.94 104.38
C SER A 359 4.84 36.55 105.20
N ALA A 360 5.94 36.55 104.45
CA ALA A 360 7.10 37.44 104.62
C ALA A 360 8.36 36.98 105.41
N ALA A 361 9.46 37.09 104.65
CA ALA A 361 10.74 37.73 104.99
C ALA A 361 11.81 36.95 105.78
N ALA A 362 12.82 36.55 104.99
CA ALA A 362 14.22 36.99 105.09
C ALA A 362 15.15 36.42 106.20
N ARG A 363 16.15 35.68 105.67
CA ARG A 363 17.60 35.69 105.98
C ARG A 363 18.17 34.76 107.07
N ARG A 364 18.84 33.72 106.56
CA ARG A 364 20.29 33.43 106.66
C ARG A 364 20.85 33.03 108.04
N SER A 365 21.27 31.77 108.18
CA SER A 365 22.66 31.33 108.50
C SER A 365 22.75 29.92 109.13
N MET A 366 23.80 29.18 108.72
CA MET A 366 24.62 28.20 109.47
C MET A 366 24.06 26.82 109.93
N LEU A 367 24.62 25.76 109.30
CA LEU A 367 25.16 24.43 109.78
C LEU A 367 24.91 23.97 111.25
N PRO A 368 24.78 22.64 111.52
CA PRO A 368 25.88 21.61 111.46
C PRO A 368 25.41 20.26 110.84
N LEU A 369 26.19 19.34 110.23
CA LEU A 369 27.48 18.64 110.44
C LEU A 369 27.55 17.65 111.63
N ILE A 370 27.52 16.33 111.34
CA ILE A 370 28.57 15.31 111.56
C ILE A 370 28.00 13.88 111.39
N THR A 371 28.79 13.06 110.69
CA THR A 371 28.81 11.62 110.33
C THR A 371 28.93 10.69 111.58
N PRO A 372 29.09 9.33 111.54
CA PRO A 372 29.53 8.47 110.43
C PRO A 372 28.95 7.03 110.30
N SER A 373 29.38 6.38 109.20
CA SER A 373 29.64 4.94 109.02
C SER A 373 28.45 3.97 109.02
N ASP A 374 28.38 2.95 108.17
CA ASP A 374 29.26 2.45 107.11
C ASP A 374 28.51 1.31 106.38
N ARG A 375 29.07 0.89 105.24
CA ARG A 375 28.94 -0.43 104.56
C ARG A 375 27.95 -0.58 103.39
N ARG A 376 28.48 -0.22 102.21
CA ARG A 376 28.63 -1.04 100.98
C ARG A 376 27.76 -2.32 100.85
N ALA A 377 26.95 -2.35 99.78
CA ALA A 377 26.74 -3.51 98.90
C ALA A 377 26.27 -2.96 97.53
N ILE A 378 27.18 -2.82 96.55
CA ILE A 378 27.36 -3.73 95.41
C ILE A 378 26.10 -3.83 94.51
N SER A 379 26.17 -3.05 93.43
CA SER A 379 25.55 -3.21 92.10
C SER A 379 25.18 -4.64 91.73
N GLN A 380 24.01 -4.84 91.13
CA GLN A 380 23.77 -5.88 90.13
C GLN A 380 22.75 -5.39 89.07
N LEU A 381 23.27 -4.77 88.01
CA LEU A 381 22.67 -4.79 86.68
C LEU A 381 23.09 -6.11 85.99
N PRO A 382 22.15 -6.89 85.43
CA PRO A 382 22.35 -7.64 84.19
C PRO A 382 21.53 -6.93 83.08
N ARG A 383 22.08 -6.45 81.96
CA ARG A 383 22.64 -7.17 80.81
C ARG A 383 21.76 -8.34 80.33
N SER A 384 20.63 -8.00 79.72
CA SER A 384 20.05 -8.73 78.59
C SER A 384 19.26 -7.73 77.73
N VAL A 385 19.49 -7.70 76.42
CA VAL A 385 18.76 -6.84 75.47
C VAL A 385 17.71 -7.71 74.80
N GLU A 386 16.73 -8.19 75.56
CA GLU A 386 15.57 -8.93 75.05
C GLU A 386 14.45 -9.14 76.10
N GLU A 387 14.39 -8.33 77.16
CA GLU A 387 13.26 -8.29 78.08
C GLU A 387 12.60 -6.91 78.00
N HIS A 388 11.33 -6.90 77.55
CA HIS A 388 10.45 -5.74 77.67
C HIS A 388 10.31 -5.43 79.16
N VAL A 389 10.89 -4.32 79.60
CA VAL A 389 10.55 -3.74 80.90
C VAL A 389 9.19 -3.06 80.72
N ASP A 390 8.14 -3.67 81.28
CA ASP A 390 6.80 -3.11 81.23
C ASP A 390 6.76 -1.80 82.01
N ILE A 391 6.17 -0.77 81.41
CA ILE A 391 6.10 0.60 81.97
C ILE A 391 5.34 0.60 83.31
N ALA A 392 4.50 -0.40 83.54
CA ALA A 392 3.77 -0.61 84.78
C ALA A 392 4.68 -0.90 86.00
N ASP A 393 5.86 -1.50 85.79
CA ASP A 393 6.76 -1.94 86.87
C ASP A 393 7.69 -0.85 87.40
N LEU A 394 7.59 0.38 86.87
CA LEU A 394 8.42 1.50 87.27
C LEU A 394 8.00 2.07 88.63
N THR A 395 8.98 2.28 89.51
CA THR A 395 8.77 2.96 90.80
C THR A 395 8.40 4.44 90.58
N TRP A 396 7.74 5.07 91.56
CA TRP A 396 7.25 6.45 91.44
C TRP A 396 8.34 7.46 91.03
N ALA A 397 9.54 7.34 91.61
CA ALA A 397 10.68 8.20 91.27
C ALA A 397 11.18 7.98 89.83
N ASP A 398 11.08 6.76 89.32
CA ASP A 398 11.45 6.42 87.95
C ASP A 398 10.39 6.92 86.95
N ARG A 399 9.09 6.83 87.29
CA ARG A 399 8.00 7.38 86.47
C ARG A 399 8.10 8.90 86.30
N GLU A 400 8.39 9.65 87.37
CA GLU A 400 8.58 11.10 87.28
C GLU A 400 9.81 11.46 86.43
N ARG A 401 10.91 10.70 86.58
CA ARG A 401 12.14 10.91 85.81
C ARG A 401 11.93 10.62 84.32
N VAL A 402 11.18 9.55 84.00
CA VAL A 402 10.77 9.23 82.62
C VAL A 402 9.90 10.34 82.05
N LEU A 403 8.89 10.84 82.77
CA LEU A 403 8.06 11.96 82.31
C LEU A 403 8.88 13.24 82.07
N ARG A 404 9.82 13.58 82.96
CA ARG A 404 10.72 14.74 82.76
C ARG A 404 11.63 14.56 81.54
N LEU A 405 12.18 13.36 81.33
CA LEU A 405 12.98 13.02 80.15
C LEU A 405 12.15 13.03 78.86
N LEU A 406 10.89 12.60 78.93
CA LEU A 406 9.97 12.53 77.79
C LEU A 406 9.53 13.93 77.36
N PHE A 407 9.22 14.82 78.31
CA PHE A 407 8.99 16.24 78.04
C PHE A 407 10.24 16.94 77.47
N ALA A 408 11.43 16.64 78.00
CA ALA A 408 12.69 17.18 77.46
C ALA A 408 12.96 16.70 76.02
N LYS A 409 12.57 15.46 75.68
CA LYS A 409 12.79 14.86 74.37
C LYS A 409 11.76 15.30 73.32
N ILE A 410 10.49 15.46 73.71
CA ILE A 410 9.43 16.02 72.85
C ILE A 410 9.73 17.48 72.49
N ASN A 411 10.27 18.26 73.43
CA ASN A 411 10.63 19.66 73.17
C ASN A 411 11.91 19.82 72.33
N ASN A 412 12.65 18.73 72.04
CA ASN A 412 13.90 18.74 71.26
C ASN A 412 13.83 17.94 69.95
N SER A 413 12.67 17.40 69.54
CA SER A 413 12.55 16.67 68.28
C SER A 413 12.32 17.63 67.11
N GLU A 414 13.32 17.80 66.24
CA GLU A 414 13.17 18.49 64.96
C GLU A 414 12.16 17.77 64.04
N PRO A 415 11.42 18.50 63.18
CA PRO A 415 10.48 17.90 62.23
C PRO A 415 11.22 17.07 61.17
N MET A 416 10.76 15.83 61.00
CA MET A 416 11.28 14.83 60.06
C MET A 416 11.18 15.33 58.61
N GLN A 417 12.29 15.31 57.87
CA GLN A 417 12.40 15.76 56.48
C GLN A 417 11.56 14.93 55.50
N HIS A 418 11.06 15.61 54.47
CA HIS A 418 10.17 15.13 53.41
C HIS A 418 10.72 13.92 52.63
N LEU A 419 9.83 12.96 52.34
CA LEU A 419 10.10 11.80 51.48
C LEU A 419 10.19 12.23 49.99
N PRO A 420 11.05 11.63 49.15
CA PRO A 420 11.17 12.02 47.74
C PRO A 420 9.93 11.59 46.92
N PRO A 421 9.58 12.33 45.84
CA PRO A 421 8.41 12.01 45.03
C PRO A 421 8.59 10.70 44.25
N HIS A 422 7.52 9.92 44.18
CA HIS A 422 7.44 8.71 43.37
C HIS A 422 7.45 9.06 41.87
N LEU A 423 8.38 8.46 41.12
CA LEU A 423 8.43 8.51 39.67
C LEU A 423 7.44 7.47 39.11
N LEU A 424 6.17 7.86 38.98
CA LEU A 424 5.21 7.23 38.09
C LEU A 424 4.49 8.34 37.33
N ASP A 425 5.23 8.92 36.41
CA ASP A 425 4.67 9.56 35.24
C ASP A 425 5.80 9.53 34.21
N LEU A 426 5.62 8.73 33.15
CA LEU A 426 6.14 8.98 31.81
C LEU A 426 5.66 7.85 30.88
N GLN A 427 4.83 8.28 29.92
CA GLN A 427 4.64 7.75 28.56
C GLN A 427 3.54 6.70 28.36
N ASP A 428 2.30 7.19 28.35
CA ASP A 428 1.36 6.85 27.27
C ASP A 428 1.34 7.98 26.23
N ASP A 429 1.00 7.61 24.99
CA ASP A 429 0.82 8.41 23.77
C ASP A 429 2.06 8.66 22.89
N ALA A 430 2.44 7.63 22.12
CA ALA A 430 2.34 7.68 20.65
C ALA A 430 2.65 6.31 20.02
N ASN A 431 1.74 5.88 19.14
CA ASN A 431 1.91 4.85 18.10
C ASN A 431 1.16 3.52 18.30
N LEU A 432 -0.16 3.61 18.48
CA LEU A 432 -1.11 2.55 18.17
C LEU A 432 -2.21 3.14 17.29
N GLY A 433 -1.98 3.14 15.98
CA GLY A 433 -2.91 3.73 15.03
C GLY A 433 -2.47 3.64 13.57
N SER A 434 -2.16 2.43 13.07
CA SER A 434 -2.22 2.13 11.63
C SER A 434 -2.22 0.63 11.40
N ALA A 435 -3.40 0.02 11.55
CA ALA A 435 -3.71 -1.31 11.01
C ALA A 435 -5.22 -1.51 11.11
N MET A 436 -5.99 -0.92 10.19
CA MET A 436 -7.27 -1.46 9.68
C MET A 436 -7.84 -0.50 8.63
N ALA A 437 -8.36 -1.11 7.55
CA ALA A 437 -9.07 -0.54 6.39
C ALA A 437 -8.21 0.04 5.25
N ALA A 438 -7.93 -0.79 4.25
CA ALA A 438 -8.54 -0.65 2.92
C ALA A 438 -8.25 -1.90 2.07
N ASP A 439 -9.28 -2.34 1.37
CA ASP A 439 -9.34 -3.48 0.47
C ASP A 439 -8.29 -3.45 -0.64
N ASP A 440 -7.71 -4.62 -0.94
CA ASP A 440 -7.34 -5.01 -2.32
C ASP A 440 -7.18 -6.53 -2.36
N PHE A 441 -8.31 -7.19 -2.60
CA PHE A 441 -8.43 -8.61 -2.88
C PHE A 441 -8.29 -8.79 -4.40
N ASP A 442 -7.05 -8.89 -4.89
CA ASP A 442 -6.78 -9.16 -6.31
C ASP A 442 -6.98 -10.66 -6.60
N ILE A 443 -8.20 -11.01 -6.99
CA ILE A 443 -8.56 -12.31 -7.57
C ILE A 443 -8.09 -12.29 -9.02
N GLY A 444 -7.28 -13.28 -9.40
CA GLY A 444 -6.77 -13.44 -10.75
C GLY A 444 -7.85 -13.51 -11.84
N PRO A 445 -7.46 -13.39 -13.12
CA PRO A 445 -8.41 -13.34 -14.21
C PRO A 445 -8.99 -14.74 -14.48
N ALA A 446 -10.25 -14.94 -14.08
CA ALA A 446 -11.13 -15.92 -14.70
C ALA A 446 -11.63 -15.31 -16.03
N VAL A 447 -11.29 -15.91 -17.17
CA VAL A 447 -12.19 -16.79 -17.93
C VAL A 447 -13.58 -16.17 -18.10
N HIS A 448 -13.74 -15.42 -19.19
CA HIS A 448 -15.04 -15.10 -19.73
C HIS A 448 -15.39 -16.18 -20.77
N GLU A 449 -16.09 -17.22 -20.31
CA GLU A 449 -17.01 -17.98 -21.14
C GLU A 449 -18.32 -17.18 -21.20
N GLY A 450 -18.73 -16.84 -22.41
CA GLY A 450 -20.05 -16.34 -22.75
C GLY A 450 -20.45 -17.03 -24.04
N ASP A 451 -21.37 -17.97 -23.91
CA ASP A 451 -22.02 -18.72 -24.98
C ASP A 451 -22.58 -17.81 -26.07
N GLU A 452 -22.23 -18.10 -27.32
CA GLU A 452 -23.16 -17.99 -28.44
C GLU A 452 -23.34 -19.37 -29.06
N THR A 453 -24.47 -19.98 -28.73
CA THR A 453 -24.99 -21.18 -29.39
C THR A 453 -25.94 -20.76 -30.52
N PHE A 454 -25.85 -21.50 -31.63
CA PHE A 454 -26.81 -21.66 -32.73
C PHE A 454 -26.90 -20.60 -33.85
N LEU A 455 -26.31 -20.95 -35.00
CA LEU A 455 -27.06 -21.27 -36.22
C LEU A 455 -26.25 -22.20 -37.13
N THR A 456 -26.73 -23.44 -37.23
CA THR A 456 -26.33 -24.45 -38.21
C THR A 456 -27.37 -24.41 -39.33
N THR A 457 -26.96 -24.20 -40.58
CA THR A 457 -27.63 -24.73 -41.78
C THR A 457 -26.65 -24.75 -42.97
N ASP A 458 -26.48 -25.95 -43.52
CA ASP A 458 -26.41 -26.30 -44.94
C ASP A 458 -25.28 -25.82 -45.87
N GLY A 459 -24.67 -26.82 -46.52
CA GLY A 459 -23.74 -26.66 -47.63
C GLY A 459 -23.16 -27.98 -48.13
N LEU A 460 -24.00 -29.00 -48.32
CA LEU A 460 -23.71 -30.14 -49.20
C LEU A 460 -23.98 -29.70 -50.64
N GLU A 461 -23.00 -29.88 -51.54
CA GLU A 461 -23.10 -30.30 -52.96
C GLU A 461 -21.73 -30.03 -53.62
N GLY A 462 -21.04 -31.05 -54.12
CA GLY A 462 -21.07 -31.42 -55.55
C GLY A 462 -20.05 -30.56 -56.31
N GLY A 463 -18.88 -31.02 -56.75
CA GLY A 463 -18.66 -32.23 -57.54
C GLY A 463 -19.10 -32.01 -58.98
N GLU A 464 -18.23 -31.47 -59.85
CA GLU A 464 -18.07 -31.76 -61.30
C GLU A 464 -17.14 -30.70 -61.96
N ILE A 465 -15.99 -31.08 -62.56
CA ILE A 465 -15.72 -31.53 -63.94
C ILE A 465 -15.46 -30.38 -64.96
N ARG A 466 -14.23 -30.41 -65.52
CA ARG A 466 -13.73 -30.02 -66.87
C ARG A 466 -13.62 -28.55 -67.34
N GLY A 467 -12.50 -28.34 -68.05
CA GLY A 467 -12.39 -27.47 -69.25
C GLY A 467 -11.19 -26.54 -69.21
N MET A 468 -9.97 -26.95 -69.61
CA MET A 468 -9.41 -26.87 -70.98
C MET A 468 -9.46 -25.47 -71.63
N SER A 469 -8.31 -24.77 -71.70
CA SER A 469 -7.73 -24.12 -72.89
C SER A 469 -6.41 -23.44 -72.48
N SER A 470 -5.25 -23.99 -72.82
CA SER A 470 -4.45 -23.69 -74.02
C SER A 470 -3.84 -22.28 -74.04
N HIS A 471 -2.51 -22.19 -73.93
CA HIS A 471 -1.62 -21.71 -75.01
C HIS A 471 -0.18 -21.53 -74.52
N GLY A 472 0.77 -22.00 -75.34
CA GLY A 472 2.08 -21.37 -75.49
C GLY A 472 3.26 -22.04 -74.79
N ALA A 473 3.96 -22.94 -75.50
CA ALA A 473 5.43 -22.86 -75.63
C ALA A 473 5.92 -23.89 -76.65
N ALA A 474 6.63 -23.37 -77.65
CA ALA A 474 7.33 -24.11 -78.69
C ALA A 474 8.62 -24.77 -78.15
N ALA A 475 9.01 -25.90 -78.75
CA ALA A 475 10.40 -26.32 -78.87
C ALA A 475 10.58 -27.24 -80.10
N PRO A 476 11.80 -27.32 -80.69
CA PRO A 476 12.05 -27.85 -82.03
C PRO A 476 12.66 -29.28 -82.04
N LEU A 477 13.00 -29.75 -83.26
CA LEU A 477 13.91 -30.84 -83.67
C LEU A 477 13.28 -32.20 -84.02
N ALA A 478 13.12 -32.44 -85.32
CA ALA A 478 13.96 -33.35 -86.11
C ALA A 478 13.90 -32.95 -87.60
#